data_AF-A0A4Y4D8W5-F1
#
_entry.id   AF-A0A4Y4D8W5-F1
#
_cell.length_a   1.000
_cell.length_b   1.000
_cell.length_c   1.000
_cell.angle_alpha   90.00
_cell.angle_beta   90.00
_cell.angle_gamma   90.00
#
_symmetry.space_group_name_H-M   'P 1'
#
loop_
_entity.id
_entity.type
_entity.pdbx_description
1 polymer ?
#
loop_
_entity_poly.entity_id
_entity_poly.type
_entity_poly.pdbx_seq_one_letter_code
_entity_poly.pdbx_strand_id
1 'polypeptide(L)'
;MLLAYVDESSRTSVTNGEKIYAMGALVVNESQTRAIENGFDNICSIALEEIEKILTRAHLGRDLALVLADEHHTAPDSRTRFKSLRQHAASGQTSIPLNHLMDTIYFGPSNHSRILQAVDVATFFKLKYNHSTESHPAAKKSMIKIKQNINKVCCFDYIWP
;
A
#
# COMPACT_ATOMS: atom_id res chain seq x y z
N MET A 1 3.10 -29.35 -7.44
CA MET A 1 3.74 -29.19 -6.12
C MET A 1 2.85 -28.31 -5.25
N LEU A 2 2.69 -28.62 -3.97
CA LEU A 2 1.92 -27.78 -3.03
C LEU A 2 2.90 -26.95 -2.19
N LEU A 3 2.57 -25.67 -1.98
CA LEU A 3 3.29 -24.73 -1.12
C LEU A 3 2.42 -24.44 0.11
N ALA A 4 3.03 -24.42 1.28
CA ALA A 4 2.37 -24.08 2.53
C ALA A 4 3.03 -22.83 3.13
N TYR A 5 2.26 -21.75 3.23
CA TYR A 5 2.65 -20.54 3.94
C TYR A 5 2.07 -20.61 5.33
N VAL A 6 2.89 -20.35 6.34
CA VAL A 6 2.48 -20.40 7.75
C VAL A 6 2.84 -19.06 8.37
N ASP A 7 1.89 -18.46 9.07
CA ASP A 7 2.07 -17.19 9.76
C ASP A 7 1.54 -17.28 11.19
N GLU A 8 2.19 -16.56 12.09
CA GLU A 8 1.84 -16.47 13.50
C GLU A 8 1.46 -15.03 13.83
N SER A 9 0.26 -14.85 14.38
CA SER A 9 -0.19 -13.58 14.91
C SER A 9 -0.40 -13.69 16.41
N SER A 10 -0.07 -12.63 17.14
CA SER A 10 -0.38 -12.54 18.56
C SER A 10 -1.17 -11.28 18.86
N ARG A 11 -2.14 -11.39 19.77
CA ARG A 11 -2.91 -10.25 20.26
C ARG A 11 -3.07 -10.37 21.77
N THR A 12 -2.85 -9.26 22.47
CA THR A 12 -3.16 -9.18 23.90
C THR A 12 -4.65 -8.89 24.06
N SER A 13 -5.35 -9.76 24.77
CA SER A 13 -6.76 -9.62 25.10
C SER A 13 -6.98 -8.38 25.95
N VAL A 14 -7.93 -7.54 25.54
CA VAL A 14 -8.22 -6.26 26.22
C VAL A 14 -8.98 -6.50 27.53
N THR A 15 -9.65 -7.64 27.67
CA THR A 15 -10.50 -7.97 28.84
C THR A 15 -9.74 -8.61 29.99
N ASN A 16 -8.72 -9.43 29.73
CA ASN A 16 -7.98 -10.16 30.78
C ASN A 16 -6.45 -10.05 30.66
N GLY A 17 -5.92 -9.33 29.66
CA GLY A 17 -4.47 -9.12 29.50
C GLY A 17 -3.70 -10.35 29.01
N GLU A 18 -4.38 -11.47 28.72
CA GLU A 18 -3.73 -12.68 28.22
C GLU A 18 -3.27 -12.51 26.77
N LYS A 19 -2.08 -13.04 26.45
CA LYS A 19 -1.62 -13.13 25.05
C LYS A 19 -2.28 -14.33 24.38
N ILE A 20 -3.06 -14.04 23.33
CA ILE A 20 -3.61 -15.04 22.43
C ILE A 20 -2.66 -15.15 21.25
N TYR A 21 -2.21 -16.36 20.96
CA TYR A 21 -1.43 -16.69 19.78
C TYR A 21 -2.34 -17.44 18.80
N ALA A 22 -2.35 -17.00 17.55
CA ALA A 22 -3.09 -17.62 16.48
C ALA A 22 -2.13 -17.96 15.35
N MET A 23 -2.17 -19.22 14.90
CA MET A 23 -1.34 -19.72 13.82
C MET A 23 -2.24 -20.01 12.62
N GLY A 24 -1.94 -19.37 11.51
CA GLY A 24 -2.61 -19.56 10.23
C GLY A 24 -1.72 -20.35 9.28
N ALA A 25 -2.32 -21.22 8.46
CA ALA A 25 -1.62 -21.86 7.35
C ALA A 25 -2.45 -21.73 6.07
N LEU A 26 -1.80 -21.29 5.00
CA LEU A 26 -2.36 -21.21 3.65
C LEU A 26 -1.62 -22.23 2.78
N VAL A 27 -2.34 -23.29 2.39
CA VAL A 27 -1.81 -24.32 1.49
C VAL A 27 -2.36 -24.09 0.09
N VAL A 28 -1.48 -23.85 -0.87
CA VAL A 28 -1.83 -23.49 -2.25
C VAL A 28 -1.03 -24.31 -3.24
N ASN A 29 -1.63 -24.58 -4.39
CA ASN A 29 -0.92 -25.12 -5.54
C ASN A 29 -0.30 -23.99 -6.38
N GLU A 30 0.51 -24.35 -7.37
CA GLU A 30 1.22 -23.40 -8.22
C GLU A 30 0.31 -22.42 -8.98
N SER A 31 -0.89 -22.85 -9.41
CA SER A 31 -1.83 -21.93 -10.09
C SER A 31 -2.47 -20.95 -9.10
N GLN A 32 -2.75 -21.39 -7.88
CA GLN A 32 -3.24 -20.53 -6.79
C GLN A 32 -2.18 -19.55 -6.30
N THR A 33 -0.92 -19.98 -6.16
CA THR A 33 0.21 -19.09 -5.85
C THR A 33 0.32 -18.00 -6.91
N ARG A 34 0.33 -18.36 -8.21
CA ARG A 34 0.34 -17.38 -9.30
C ARG A 34 -0.87 -16.46 -9.29
N ALA A 35 -2.06 -16.96 -8.95
CA ALA A 35 -3.25 -16.12 -8.87
C ALA A 35 -3.16 -15.09 -7.74
N ILE A 36 -2.61 -15.49 -6.58
CA ILE A 36 -2.36 -14.61 -5.44
C ILE A 36 -1.32 -13.55 -5.79
N GLU A 37 -0.19 -13.96 -6.37
CA GLU A 37 0.87 -13.04 -6.83
C GLU A 37 0.33 -12.06 -7.87
N ASN A 38 -0.39 -12.54 -8.89
CA ASN A 38 -1.04 -11.68 -9.88
C ASN A 38 -2.03 -10.69 -9.25
N GLY A 39 -2.76 -11.12 -8.21
CA GLY A 39 -3.66 -10.26 -7.44
C GLY A 39 -2.92 -9.13 -6.75
N PHE A 40 -1.84 -9.44 -6.03
CA PHE A 40 -0.98 -8.44 -5.38
C PHE A 40 -0.32 -7.51 -6.39
N ASP A 41 0.18 -8.05 -7.49
CA ASP A 41 0.81 -7.24 -8.53
C ASP A 41 -0.18 -6.26 -9.17
N ASN A 42 -1.44 -6.68 -9.34
CA ASN A 42 -2.48 -5.80 -9.87
C ASN A 42 -2.80 -4.64 -8.93
N ILE A 43 -2.70 -4.81 -7.61
CA ILE A 43 -2.87 -3.70 -6.66
C ILE A 43 -1.81 -2.62 -6.90
N CYS A 44 -0.55 -3.03 -7.13
CA CYS A 44 0.52 -2.09 -7.45
C CYS A 44 0.25 -1.34 -8.77
N SER A 45 -0.15 -2.06 -9.82
CA SER A 45 -0.51 -1.45 -11.11
C SER A 45 -1.66 -0.46 -11.01
N ILE A 46 -2.71 -0.78 -10.25
CA ILE A 46 -3.85 0.11 -10.00
C ILE A 46 -3.39 1.36 -9.25
N ALA A 47 -2.57 1.22 -8.20
CA ALA A 47 -2.06 2.36 -7.46
C ALA A 47 -1.23 3.30 -8.34
N LEU A 48 -0.37 2.74 -9.20
CA LEU A 48 0.43 3.52 -10.14
C LEU A 48 -0.43 4.23 -11.20
N GLU A 49 -1.46 3.56 -11.72
CA GLU A 49 -2.41 4.17 -12.64
C GLU A 49 -3.20 5.33 -12.01
N GLU A 50 -3.63 5.19 -10.76
CA GLU A 50 -4.31 6.29 -10.08
C GLU A 50 -3.38 7.48 -9.83
N ILE A 51 -2.11 7.23 -9.49
CA ILE A 51 -1.09 8.29 -9.43
C ILE A 51 -0.94 8.97 -10.80
N GLU A 52 -0.86 8.20 -11.89
CA GLU A 52 -0.78 8.73 -13.25
C GLU A 52 -1.99 9.61 -13.61
N LYS A 53 -3.20 9.18 -13.26
CA LYS A 53 -4.43 9.97 -13.45
C LYS A 53 -4.41 11.26 -12.65
N ILE A 54 -3.92 11.20 -11.41
CA ILE A 54 -3.77 12.37 -10.53
C ILE A 54 -2.77 13.36 -11.15
N LEU A 55 -1.60 12.90 -11.58
CA LEU A 55 -0.57 13.77 -12.20
C LEU A 55 -1.08 14.42 -13.47
N THR A 56 -1.78 13.65 -14.31
CA THR A 56 -2.40 14.16 -15.54
C THR A 56 -3.41 15.27 -15.25
N ARG A 57 -4.28 15.08 -14.24
CA ARG A 57 -5.35 16.04 -13.88
C ARG A 57 -4.82 17.26 -13.13
N ALA A 58 -3.97 17.05 -12.13
CA ALA A 58 -3.54 18.07 -11.18
C ALA A 58 -2.38 18.92 -11.72
N HIS A 59 -1.48 18.31 -12.49
CA HIS A 59 -0.26 18.96 -12.99
C HIS A 59 -0.29 19.20 -14.50
N LEU A 60 -1.45 19.05 -15.15
CA LEU A 60 -1.62 19.18 -16.61
C LEU A 60 -0.61 18.35 -17.41
N GLY A 61 -0.13 17.24 -16.84
CA GLY A 61 0.88 16.37 -17.44
C GLY A 61 2.28 16.98 -17.59
N ARG A 62 2.64 18.01 -16.81
CA ARG A 62 3.96 18.67 -16.91
C ARG A 62 4.98 18.18 -15.89
N ASP A 63 4.51 17.69 -14.75
CA ASP A 63 5.38 17.27 -13.66
C ASP A 63 5.59 15.75 -13.67
N LEU A 64 6.82 15.35 -13.37
CA LEU A 64 7.20 13.95 -13.18
C LEU A 64 7.18 13.60 -11.70
N ALA A 65 6.71 12.40 -11.37
CA ALA A 65 6.76 11.87 -10.01
C ALA A 65 7.82 10.78 -9.85
N LEU A 66 8.50 10.84 -8.71
CA LEU A 66 9.34 9.78 -8.19
C LEU A 66 8.50 8.86 -7.30
N VAL A 67 8.53 7.55 -7.56
CA VAL A 67 7.81 6.56 -6.74
C VAL A 67 8.77 5.94 -5.73
N LEU A 68 8.51 6.15 -4.45
CA LEU A 68 9.22 5.53 -3.33
C LEU A 68 8.29 4.50 -2.67
N ALA A 69 8.82 3.30 -2.41
CA ALA A 69 8.06 2.22 -1.78
C ALA A 69 8.91 1.48 -0.74
N ASP A 70 8.25 0.79 0.19
CA ASP A 70 8.96 -0.04 1.17
C ASP A 70 9.55 -1.29 0.53
N GLU A 71 10.74 -1.65 0.97
CA GLU A 71 11.45 -2.82 0.50
C GLU A 71 10.68 -4.09 0.87
N HIS A 72 10.47 -4.94 -0.12
CA HIS A 72 9.78 -6.21 0.03
C HIS A 72 10.34 -7.23 -0.98
N HIS A 73 10.10 -8.52 -0.74
CA HIS A 73 10.73 -9.62 -1.47
C HIS A 73 10.41 -9.64 -2.98
N THR A 74 9.28 -9.05 -3.42
CA THR A 74 8.89 -8.94 -4.84
C THR A 74 9.32 -7.63 -5.51
N ALA A 75 10.15 -6.81 -4.85
CA ALA A 75 10.64 -5.55 -5.40
C ALA A 75 11.30 -5.66 -6.80
N PRO A 76 12.13 -6.68 -7.12
CA PRO A 76 12.68 -6.85 -8.48
C PRO A 76 11.61 -7.05 -9.55
N ASP A 77 10.57 -7.83 -9.24
CA ASP A 77 9.48 -8.15 -10.16
C ASP A 77 8.61 -6.91 -10.39
N SER A 78 8.33 -6.14 -9.32
CA SER A 78 7.62 -4.85 -9.42
C SER A 78 8.35 -3.85 -10.34
N ARG A 79 9.69 -3.76 -10.28
CA ARG A 79 10.46 -2.88 -11.18
C ARG A 79 10.37 -3.32 -12.63
N THR A 80 10.49 -4.62 -12.88
CA THR A 80 10.42 -5.19 -14.24
C THR A 80 9.04 -4.94 -14.85
N ARG A 81 7.98 -5.15 -14.06
CA ARG A 81 6.59 -4.88 -14.46
C ARG A 81 6.36 -3.40 -14.74
N PHE A 82 6.83 -2.52 -13.85
CA PHE A 82 6.72 -1.07 -14.02
C PHE A 82 7.32 -0.60 -15.36
N LYS A 83 8.49 -1.13 -15.73
CA LYS A 83 9.13 -0.82 -17.02
C LYS A 83 8.25 -1.21 -18.21
N SER A 84 7.53 -2.33 -18.12
CA SER A 84 6.56 -2.76 -19.14
C SER A 84 5.35 -1.82 -19.22
N LEU A 85 4.80 -1.40 -18.07
CA LEU A 85 3.62 -0.53 -17.97
C LEU A 85 3.87 0.91 -18.48
N ARG A 86 5.13 1.37 -18.44
CA ARG A 86 5.50 2.66 -19.03
C ARG A 86 5.45 2.65 -20.55
N GLN A 87 5.74 1.51 -21.18
CA GLN A 87 5.86 1.43 -22.64
C GLN A 87 4.48 1.32 -23.30
N HIS A 88 3.55 0.59 -22.69
CA HIS A 88 2.20 0.37 -23.22
C HIS A 88 1.20 0.16 -22.07
N ALA A 89 -0.06 0.56 -22.28
CA ALA A 89 -1.14 0.08 -21.43
C ALA A 89 -1.19 -1.45 -21.51
N ALA A 90 -1.09 -2.14 -20.37
CA ALA A 90 -1.09 -3.59 -20.32
C ALA A 90 -2.49 -4.10 -19.95
N SER A 91 -3.13 -4.80 -20.89
CA SER A 91 -4.46 -5.40 -20.71
C SER A 91 -4.52 -6.22 -19.42
N GLY A 92 -5.43 -5.87 -18.52
CA GLY A 92 -5.60 -6.51 -17.21
C GLY A 92 -4.70 -5.96 -16.08
N GLN A 93 -3.84 -4.98 -16.34
CA GLN A 93 -2.97 -4.35 -15.34
C GLN A 93 -3.15 -2.82 -15.29
N THR A 94 -3.08 -2.13 -16.43
CA THR A 94 -3.42 -0.70 -16.53
C THR A 94 -4.23 -0.39 -17.77
N SER A 95 -5.14 0.58 -17.66
CA SER A 95 -5.96 1.11 -18.75
C SER A 95 -5.28 2.24 -19.53
N ILE A 96 -4.25 2.86 -18.95
CA ILE A 96 -3.47 3.95 -19.54
C ILE A 96 -1.95 3.70 -19.40
N PRO A 97 -1.12 4.27 -20.29
CA PRO A 97 0.33 4.28 -20.11
C PRO A 97 0.75 5.17 -18.94
N LEU A 98 1.83 4.78 -18.24
CA LEU A 98 2.38 5.51 -17.09
C LEU A 98 3.47 6.50 -17.53
N ASN A 99 3.08 7.64 -18.11
CA ASN A 99 4.00 8.58 -18.75
C ASN A 99 4.66 9.57 -17.78
N HIS A 100 4.02 9.85 -16.64
CA HIS A 100 4.48 10.87 -15.70
C HIS A 100 5.28 10.29 -14.53
N LEU A 101 5.50 8.98 -14.51
CA LEU A 101 6.33 8.31 -13.53
C LEU A 101 7.76 8.17 -14.07
N MET A 102 8.73 8.77 -13.36
CA MET A 102 10.00 9.21 -13.94
C MET A 102 10.90 8.09 -14.51
N ASP A 103 11.25 7.07 -13.72
CA ASP A 103 12.21 6.03 -14.12
C ASP A 103 11.83 4.63 -13.63
N THR A 104 11.73 4.47 -12.31
CA THR A 104 11.42 3.20 -11.65
C THR A 104 10.80 3.42 -10.26
N ILE A 105 10.48 2.32 -9.59
CA ILE A 105 10.07 2.30 -8.18
C ILE A 105 11.33 2.13 -7.33
N TYR A 106 11.59 3.12 -6.48
CA TYR A 106 12.69 3.13 -5.54
C TYR A 106 12.25 2.50 -4.23
N PHE A 107 12.61 1.22 -4.09
CA PHE A 107 12.47 0.48 -2.85
C PHE A 107 13.57 0.87 -1.86
N GLY A 108 13.17 1.25 -0.65
CA GLY A 108 14.10 1.58 0.42
C GLY A 108 13.60 1.02 1.76
N PRO A 109 14.51 0.87 2.75
CA PRO A 109 14.16 0.30 4.05
C PRO A 109 13.24 1.24 4.84
N SER A 110 12.03 0.79 5.19
CA SER A 110 11.07 1.57 6.00
C SER A 110 11.64 2.07 7.32
N ASN A 111 12.44 1.27 8.03
CA ASN A 111 13.03 1.67 9.31
C ASN A 111 14.09 2.78 9.22
N HIS A 112 14.57 3.13 8.03
CA HIS A 112 15.54 4.22 7.81
C HIS A 112 15.00 5.37 6.94
N SER A 113 13.76 5.29 6.45
CA SER A 113 13.15 6.33 5.61
C SER A 113 12.00 7.03 6.34
N ARG A 114 12.22 8.29 6.75
CA ARG A 114 11.16 9.10 7.39
C ARG A 114 9.98 9.36 6.45
N ILE A 115 10.20 9.36 5.14
CA ILE A 115 9.15 9.54 4.13
C ILE A 115 8.26 8.31 4.07
N LEU A 116 8.84 7.11 4.00
CA LEU A 116 8.07 5.86 4.00
C LEU A 116 7.30 5.70 5.32
N GLN A 117 7.95 5.98 6.46
CA GLN A 117 7.27 6.01 7.76
C GLN A 117 6.11 7.01 7.82
N ALA A 118 6.23 8.17 7.16
CA ALA A 118 5.16 9.15 7.12
C ALA A 118 3.94 8.62 6.33
N VAL A 119 4.16 7.88 5.24
CA VAL A 119 3.09 7.22 4.48
C VAL A 119 2.40 6.14 5.32
N ASP A 120 3.16 5.35 6.07
CA ASP A 120 2.60 4.33 6.99
C ASP A 120 1.72 4.97 8.07
N VAL A 121 2.21 6.05 8.69
CA VAL A 121 1.44 6.82 9.67
C VAL A 121 0.16 7.37 9.06
N ALA A 122 0.23 7.96 7.86
CA ALA A 122 -0.93 8.51 7.18
C ALA A 122 -1.97 7.42 6.89
N THR A 123 -1.53 6.28 6.34
CA THR A 123 -2.38 5.15 5.97
C THR A 123 -3.01 4.50 7.19
N PHE A 124 -2.22 4.22 8.23
CA PHE A 124 -2.70 3.62 9.48
C PHE A 124 -3.78 4.49 10.14
N PHE A 125 -3.53 5.79 10.30
CA PHE A 125 -4.50 6.67 10.95
C PHE A 125 -5.72 6.96 10.07
N LYS A 126 -5.59 6.94 8.74
CA LYS A 126 -6.74 7.00 7.82
C LYS A 126 -7.66 5.80 8.04
N LEU A 127 -7.11 4.59 8.04
CA LEU A 127 -7.88 3.35 8.29
C LEU A 127 -8.50 3.35 9.69
N LYS A 128 -7.70 3.72 10.71
CA LYS A 128 -8.15 3.73 12.10
C LYS A 128 -9.30 4.70 12.35
N TYR A 129 -9.28 5.91 11.78
CA TYR A 129 -10.41 6.84 11.96
C TYR A 129 -11.67 6.39 11.22
N ASN A 130 -11.53 5.76 10.04
CA ASN A 130 -12.66 5.34 9.22
C ASN A 130 -13.41 4.13 9.77
N HIS A 131 -12.69 3.22 10.44
CA HIS A 131 -13.24 1.91 10.82
C HIS A 131 -13.22 1.63 12.33
N SER A 132 -12.71 2.54 13.16
CA SER A 132 -12.64 2.32 14.61
C SER A 132 -13.14 3.52 15.39
N THR A 133 -13.98 3.25 16.40
CA THR A 133 -14.44 4.26 17.36
C THR A 133 -13.53 4.25 18.58
N GLU A 134 -12.83 5.35 18.82
CA GLU A 134 -11.96 5.49 19.99
C GLU A 134 -12.77 5.85 21.24
N SER A 135 -12.69 5.02 22.28
CA SER A 135 -13.46 5.17 23.52
C SER A 135 -12.80 6.12 24.51
N HIS A 136 -11.45 6.20 24.52
CA HIS A 136 -10.75 7.01 25.52
C HIS A 136 -10.70 8.51 25.13
N PRO A 137 -11.16 9.45 25.98
CA PRO A 137 -11.29 10.87 25.61
C PRO A 137 -9.97 11.53 25.16
N ALA A 138 -8.85 11.23 25.83
CA ALA A 138 -7.54 11.79 25.47
C ALA A 138 -7.01 11.23 24.13
N ALA A 139 -7.28 9.95 23.84
CA ALA A 139 -6.90 9.32 22.59
C ALA A 139 -7.72 9.90 21.44
N LYS A 140 -9.02 10.11 21.65
CA LYS A 140 -9.91 10.79 20.69
C LYS A 140 -9.43 12.20 20.35
N LYS A 141 -9.03 13.00 21.35
CA LYS A 141 -8.48 14.35 21.12
C LYS A 141 -7.21 14.31 20.27
N SER A 142 -6.30 13.37 20.56
CA SER A 142 -5.06 13.20 19.79
C SER A 142 -5.33 12.74 18.36
N MET A 143 -6.27 11.79 18.19
CA MET A 143 -6.72 11.29 16.90
C MET A 143 -7.29 12.41 16.01
N ILE A 144 -8.11 13.30 16.58
CA ILE A 144 -8.65 14.47 15.86
C ILE A 144 -7.51 15.36 15.34
N LYS A 145 -6.51 15.64 16.17
CA LYS A 145 -5.36 16.48 15.78
C LYS A 145 -4.54 15.82 14.67
N ILE A 146 -4.27 14.53 14.78
CA ILE A 146 -3.54 13.75 13.76
C ILE A 146 -4.32 13.76 12.44
N LYS A 147 -5.63 13.48 12.47
CA LYS A 147 -6.51 13.54 11.30
C LYS A 147 -6.48 14.91 10.63
N GLN A 148 -6.57 15.99 11.42
CA GLN A 148 -6.49 17.36 10.88
C GLN A 148 -5.16 17.61 10.18
N ASN A 149 -4.04 17.15 10.75
CA ASN A 149 -2.73 17.31 10.13
C ASN A 149 -2.59 16.50 8.83
N ILE A 150 -3.03 15.25 8.80
CA ILE A 150 -3.01 14.42 7.59
C ILE A 150 -3.89 15.04 6.50
N ASN A 151 -5.12 15.46 6.84
CA ASN A 151 -6.03 16.07 5.88
C ASN A 151 -5.49 17.39 5.30
N LYS A 152 -4.69 18.16 6.05
CA LYS A 152 -4.07 19.39 5.56
C LYS A 152 -3.01 19.16 4.48
N VAL A 153 -2.34 18.00 4.50
CA VAL A 153 -1.26 17.67 3.56
C VAL A 153 -1.71 16.67 2.48
N CYS A 154 -2.91 16.10 2.63
CA CYS A 154 -3.48 15.19 1.66
C CYS A 154 -4.08 15.97 0.48
N CYS A 155 -3.45 15.84 -0.69
CA CYS A 155 -3.96 16.44 -1.93
C CYS A 155 -5.06 15.59 -2.57
N PHE A 156 -4.91 14.26 -2.47
CA PHE A 156 -5.83 13.28 -3.06
C PHE A 156 -5.96 12.10 -2.09
N ASP A 157 -7.19 11.59 -1.95
CA ASP A 157 -7.47 10.33 -1.30
C ASP A 157 -8.22 9.38 -2.22
N TYR A 158 -7.87 8.10 -2.15
CA TYR A 158 -8.46 7.05 -2.94
C TYR A 158 -8.60 5.80 -2.09
N ILE A 159 -9.74 5.13 -2.19
CA ILE A 159 -10.01 3.85 -1.56
C ILE A 159 -10.32 2.89 -2.70
N TRP A 160 -9.54 1.81 -2.80
CA TRP A 160 -9.80 0.76 -3.79
C TRP A 160 -11.18 0.14 -3.53
N PRO A 161 -12.00 -0.10 -4.58
CA PRO A 161 -13.29 -0.76 -4.45
C PRO A 161 -13.18 -2.23 -4.04
#